data_AF-A0A7Y8EV10-F1
#
_entry.id   AF-A0A7Y8EV10-F1
#
_cell.length_a   1.000
_cell.length_b   1.000
_cell.length_c   1.000
_cell.angle_alpha   90.00
_cell.angle_beta   90.00
_cell.angle_gamma   90.00
#
_symmetry.space_group_name_H-M   'P 1'
#
loop_
_entity.id
_entity.type
_entity.pdbx_description
1 polymer ?
#
loop_
_entity_poly.entity_id
_entity_poly.type
_entity_poly.pdbx_seq_one_letter_code
_entity_poly.pdbx_strand_id
1 'polypeptide(L)'
;MTRPAIPTEIQRAVLIEAGHQCAIPACRHPRVEIHHIIPWAKCKKHEYHNLIALCPNCHTRVHDGEIDRKSLVKYKSALVSAIRDLGASAFSHPIVEIKRRIYTIDTSHSGIYFDFEYPDFCNTDVIIASKNIEAWGNELLESHTSTAESNKKDAVDNEGGCLGTYLIGRYEVNRRDACVLSVRYTIQGYLGGAHGYRETRAQNFLLSPFSPLTLDYLLINEECLIKLSSLIRDRFAKDLPEFDGEWLMSGTTVDSIVSTPFIIGRYGISFIFAEYQVAGYALGSPEIHLSFYELNGIAKPEILKLLDED
;
A
#
# COMPACT_ATOMS: atom_id res chain seq x y z
N MET A 1 18.34 17.74 10.07
CA MET A 1 17.04 17.11 9.75
C MET A 1 17.27 15.62 9.56
N THR A 2 16.60 14.80 10.35
CA THR A 2 16.62 13.33 10.25
C THR A 2 15.89 12.88 8.99
N ARG A 3 16.43 11.89 8.28
CA ARG A 3 15.78 11.28 7.10
C ARG A 3 14.52 10.53 7.57
N PRO A 4 13.33 10.77 6.98
CA PRO A 4 12.13 10.00 7.29
C PRO A 4 12.30 8.53 6.91
N ALA A 5 11.49 7.67 7.52
CA ALA A 5 11.46 6.25 7.15
C ALA A 5 10.89 6.09 5.73
N ILE A 6 11.38 5.09 4.98
CA ILE A 6 10.77 4.72 3.70
C ILE A 6 9.36 4.17 4.01
N PRO A 7 8.30 4.56 3.27
CA PRO A 7 6.98 3.96 3.45
C PRO A 7 7.02 2.44 3.32
N THR A 8 6.32 1.74 4.21
CA THR A 8 6.38 0.27 4.32
C THR A 8 5.99 -0.41 3.00
N GLU A 9 5.01 0.14 2.28
CA GLU A 9 4.53 -0.33 0.99
C GLU A 9 5.63 -0.29 -0.06
N ILE A 10 6.42 0.78 -0.09
CA ILE A 10 7.54 0.93 -1.01
C ILE A 10 8.69 0.00 -0.63
N GLN A 11 8.98 -0.15 0.67
CA GLN A 11 9.99 -1.11 1.13
C GLN A 11 9.63 -2.54 0.71
N ARG A 12 8.39 -2.96 0.96
CA ARG A 12 7.86 -4.27 0.59
C ARG A 12 7.99 -4.51 -0.91
N ALA A 13 7.60 -3.53 -1.72
CA ALA A 13 7.71 -3.62 -3.17
C ALA A 13 9.16 -3.85 -3.64
N VAL A 14 10.13 -3.13 -3.05
CA VAL A 14 11.56 -3.28 -3.39
C VAL A 14 12.11 -4.63 -2.94
N LEU A 15 11.66 -5.18 -1.81
CA LEU A 15 12.12 -6.49 -1.34
C LEU A 15 11.52 -7.62 -2.18
N ILE A 16 10.23 -7.55 -2.52
CA ILE A 16 9.55 -8.53 -3.36
C ILE A 16 10.12 -8.52 -4.78
N GLU A 17 10.41 -7.34 -5.37
CA GLU A 17 11.02 -7.24 -6.70
C GLU A 17 12.34 -8.02 -6.79
N ALA A 18 13.11 -7.99 -5.69
CA ALA A 18 14.42 -8.62 -5.61
C ALA A 18 14.36 -10.05 -5.06
N GLY A 19 13.15 -10.59 -4.79
CA GLY A 19 12.95 -11.90 -4.18
C GLY A 19 13.61 -12.03 -2.80
N HIS A 20 13.65 -10.94 -2.02
CA HIS A 20 14.36 -10.83 -0.75
C HIS A 20 15.86 -11.20 -0.85
N GLN A 21 16.47 -10.95 -2.00
CA GLN A 21 17.89 -11.19 -2.26
C GLN A 21 18.57 -9.93 -2.78
N CYS A 22 19.90 -9.91 -2.71
CA CYS A 22 20.67 -8.81 -3.28
C CYS A 22 20.42 -8.71 -4.80
N ALA A 23 20.03 -7.52 -5.25
CA ALA A 23 19.70 -7.22 -6.64
C ALA A 23 20.89 -7.37 -7.61
N ILE A 24 22.12 -7.47 -7.11
CA ILE A 24 23.29 -7.76 -7.95
C ILE A 24 23.19 -9.20 -8.46
N PRO A 25 23.07 -9.44 -9.78
CA PRO A 25 22.70 -10.75 -10.33
C PRO A 25 23.60 -11.90 -9.91
N ALA A 26 24.91 -11.63 -9.74
CA ALA A 26 25.91 -12.62 -9.33
C ALA A 26 26.00 -12.83 -7.80
N CYS A 27 25.39 -11.96 -6.98
CA CYS A 27 25.50 -12.03 -5.52
C CYS A 27 24.33 -12.80 -4.89
N ARG A 28 23.10 -12.33 -5.08
CA ARG A 28 21.85 -12.94 -4.55
C ARG A 28 21.84 -13.27 -3.05
N HIS A 29 22.68 -12.59 -2.26
CA HIS A 29 22.73 -12.82 -0.82
C HIS A 29 21.40 -12.42 -0.14
N PRO A 30 20.85 -13.22 0.80
CA PRO A 30 19.50 -13.02 1.34
C PRO A 30 19.40 -11.85 2.33
N ARG A 31 20.49 -11.47 2.99
CA ARG A 31 20.48 -10.31 3.90
C ARG A 31 20.69 -9.03 3.11
N VAL A 32 19.68 -8.17 3.05
CA VAL A 32 19.68 -6.95 2.24
C VAL A 32 19.28 -5.70 3.02
N GLU A 33 19.69 -4.56 2.49
CA GLU A 33 19.37 -3.20 2.90
C GLU A 33 18.89 -2.43 1.67
N ILE A 34 17.99 -1.45 1.86
CA ILE A 34 17.48 -0.65 0.74
C ILE A 34 18.43 0.52 0.47
N HIS A 35 18.96 0.56 -0.74
CA HIS A 35 19.83 1.60 -1.24
C HIS A 35 19.10 2.58 -2.17
N HIS A 36 19.48 3.86 -2.10
CA HIS A 36 19.03 4.90 -3.02
C HIS A 36 19.99 5.08 -4.19
N ILE A 37 19.58 4.72 -5.41
CA ILE A 37 20.40 4.83 -6.65
C ILE A 37 20.89 6.27 -6.86
N ILE A 38 19.98 7.24 -6.75
CA ILE A 38 20.27 8.66 -6.60
C ILE A 38 20.26 8.96 -5.09
N PRO A 39 21.40 9.36 -4.49
CA PRO A 39 21.51 9.52 -3.06
C PRO A 39 20.45 10.44 -2.47
N TRP A 40 20.00 10.11 -1.25
CA TRP A 40 19.05 10.90 -0.47
C TRP A 40 19.39 12.40 -0.43
N ALA A 41 20.67 12.74 -0.29
CA ALA A 41 21.14 14.14 -0.26
C ALA A 41 20.71 14.96 -1.49
N LYS A 42 20.47 14.30 -2.63
CA LYS A 42 20.00 14.92 -3.88
C LYS A 42 18.49 14.80 -4.07
N CYS A 43 17.92 13.60 -3.89
CA CYS A 43 16.51 13.37 -4.22
C CYS A 43 15.53 13.79 -3.11
N LYS A 44 15.94 13.67 -1.83
CA LYS A 44 15.11 13.91 -0.63
C LYS A 44 13.70 13.28 -0.69
N LYS A 45 13.55 12.17 -1.44
CA LYS A 45 12.29 11.46 -1.67
C LYS A 45 12.52 9.95 -1.76
N HIS A 46 11.51 9.16 -1.40
CA HIS A 46 11.53 7.70 -1.43
C HIS A 46 10.73 7.16 -2.62
N GLU A 47 11.28 7.25 -3.82
CA GLU A 47 10.61 6.76 -5.02
C GLU A 47 11.02 5.32 -5.32
N TYR A 48 10.07 4.43 -5.58
CA TYR A 48 10.32 3.02 -5.86
C TYR A 48 11.43 2.82 -6.92
N HIS A 49 11.36 3.55 -8.04
CA HIS A 49 12.34 3.52 -9.13
C HIS A 49 13.78 3.87 -8.71
N ASN A 50 13.92 4.65 -7.64
CA ASN A 50 15.19 5.10 -7.11
C ASN A 50 15.72 4.19 -5.97
N LEU A 51 14.99 3.15 -5.60
CA LEU A 51 15.34 2.24 -4.51
C LEU A 51 15.73 0.86 -5.05
N ILE A 52 16.71 0.20 -4.45
CA ILE A 52 17.18 -1.13 -4.84
C ILE A 52 17.68 -1.91 -3.61
N ALA A 53 17.36 -3.20 -3.52
CA ALA A 53 17.80 -4.05 -2.41
C ALA A 53 19.24 -4.57 -2.63
N LEU A 54 20.16 -4.26 -1.71
CA LEU A 54 21.57 -4.69 -1.79
C LEU A 54 22.03 -5.33 -0.47
N CYS A 55 22.87 -6.37 -0.54
CA CYS A 55 23.50 -6.87 0.68
C CYS A 55 24.55 -5.88 1.22
N PRO A 56 24.92 -5.93 2.51
CA PRO A 56 25.89 -4.99 3.09
C PRO A 56 27.18 -4.87 2.28
N ASN A 57 27.70 -6.00 1.75
CA ASN A 57 28.91 -5.99 0.94
C ASN A 57 28.73 -5.26 -0.39
N CYS A 58 27.66 -5.55 -1.15
CA CYS A 58 27.41 -4.86 -2.42
C CYS A 58 27.00 -3.41 -2.20
N HIS A 59 26.33 -3.11 -1.09
CA HIS A 59 25.98 -1.75 -0.68
C HIS A 59 27.25 -0.91 -0.48
N THR A 60 28.25 -1.41 0.23
CA THR A 60 29.55 -0.76 0.39
C THR A 60 30.25 -0.55 -0.95
N ARG A 61 30.30 -1.58 -1.82
CA ARG A 61 30.91 -1.46 -3.16
C ARG A 61 30.27 -0.39 -4.05
N VAL A 62 28.98 -0.12 -3.87
CA VAL A 62 28.31 1.01 -4.54
C VAL A 62 28.77 2.34 -3.97
N HIS A 63 28.89 2.48 -2.64
CA HIS A 63 29.42 3.69 -2.01
C HIS A 63 30.86 3.97 -2.42
N ASP A 64 31.68 2.92 -2.55
CA ASP A 64 33.07 2.99 -2.98
C ASP A 64 33.22 3.26 -4.49
N GLY A 65 32.12 3.25 -5.25
CA GLY A 65 32.10 3.52 -6.68
C GLY A 65 32.52 2.36 -7.58
N GLU A 66 32.73 1.16 -7.02
CA GLU A 66 33.03 -0.05 -7.80
C GLU A 66 31.84 -0.50 -8.65
N ILE A 67 30.62 -0.23 -8.17
CA ILE A 67 29.38 -0.48 -8.90
C ILE A 67 28.72 0.86 -9.18
N ASP A 68 28.68 1.23 -10.45
CA ASP A 68 28.17 2.53 -10.87
C ASP A 68 26.63 2.58 -10.93
N ARG A 69 26.07 3.78 -10.90
CA ARG A 69 24.61 4.00 -10.89
C ARG A 69 23.91 3.48 -12.14
N LYS A 70 24.53 3.54 -13.32
CA LYS A 70 23.91 3.04 -14.55
C LYS A 70 23.73 1.53 -14.47
N SER A 71 24.69 0.83 -13.85
CA SER A 71 24.56 -0.59 -13.56
C SER A 71 23.39 -0.88 -12.61
N LEU A 72 23.22 -0.11 -11.54
CA LEU A 72 22.08 -0.27 -10.63
C LEU A 72 20.72 -0.11 -11.32
N VAL A 73 20.58 0.91 -12.18
CA VAL A 73 19.35 1.10 -12.98
C VAL A 73 19.07 -0.11 -13.87
N LYS A 74 20.11 -0.68 -14.51
CA LYS A 74 19.97 -1.89 -15.33
C LYS A 74 19.58 -3.12 -14.50
N TYR A 75 20.20 -3.32 -13.33
CA TYR A 75 19.87 -4.44 -12.45
C TYR A 75 18.44 -4.37 -11.95
N LYS A 76 17.98 -3.19 -11.53
CA LYS A 76 16.58 -2.98 -11.14
C LYS A 76 15.62 -3.28 -12.30
N SER A 77 15.92 -2.76 -13.49
CA SER A 77 15.10 -3.02 -14.69
C SER A 77 15.03 -4.51 -15.04
N ALA A 78 16.15 -5.24 -14.89
CA ALA A 78 16.20 -6.68 -15.15
C ALA A 78 15.37 -7.49 -14.14
N LEU A 79 15.34 -7.10 -12.85
CA LEU A 79 14.48 -7.73 -11.84
C LEU A 79 13.00 -7.58 -12.18
N VAL A 80 12.58 -6.35 -12.52
CA VAL A 80 11.20 -6.07 -12.94
C VAL A 80 10.83 -6.88 -14.19
N SER A 81 11.74 -6.99 -15.16
CA SER A 81 11.54 -7.82 -16.36
C SER A 81 11.46 -9.32 -16.06
N ALA A 82 12.28 -9.84 -15.15
CA ALA A 82 12.31 -11.27 -14.85
C ALA A 82 10.99 -11.74 -14.19
N ILE A 83 10.40 -10.92 -13.32
CA ILE A 83 9.08 -11.24 -12.73
C ILE A 83 7.98 -11.17 -13.79
N ARG A 84 8.10 -10.23 -14.75
CA ARG A 84 7.21 -10.15 -15.89
C ARG A 84 7.26 -11.44 -16.72
N ASP A 85 8.45 -11.91 -17.11
CA ASP A 85 8.61 -13.09 -17.97
C ASP A 85 8.08 -14.39 -17.34
N LEU A 86 8.10 -14.53 -16.00
CA LEU A 86 7.54 -15.69 -15.29
C LEU A 86 6.03 -15.85 -15.52
N GLY A 87 5.27 -14.77 -15.67
CA GLY A 87 3.81 -14.80 -15.87
C GLY A 87 3.38 -15.23 -17.28
N ALA A 88 4.22 -14.99 -18.29
CA ALA A 88 3.85 -15.16 -19.71
C ALA A 88 3.84 -16.63 -20.15
N SER A 89 4.56 -17.50 -19.42
CA SER A 89 4.77 -18.90 -19.80
C SER A 89 3.67 -19.87 -19.34
N ALA A 90 2.67 -19.41 -18.57
CA ALA A 90 1.88 -20.31 -17.75
C ALA A 90 0.53 -20.78 -18.35
N PHE A 91 -0.16 -20.03 -19.22
CA PHE A 91 -1.52 -20.43 -19.68
C PHE A 91 -1.90 -19.95 -21.09
N SER A 92 -2.59 -20.79 -21.86
CA SER A 92 -3.04 -20.53 -23.25
C SER A 92 -4.35 -19.72 -23.36
N HIS A 93 -4.98 -19.39 -22.25
CA HIS A 93 -6.14 -18.51 -22.14
C HIS A 93 -5.92 -17.58 -20.93
N PRO A 94 -6.21 -16.26 -21.04
CA PRO A 94 -5.88 -15.32 -19.98
C PRO A 94 -6.79 -15.57 -18.77
N ILE A 95 -6.21 -16.09 -17.69
CA ILE A 95 -6.84 -16.00 -16.37
C ILE A 95 -6.85 -14.52 -16.00
N VAL A 96 -8.05 -13.94 -15.98
CA VAL A 96 -8.22 -12.49 -15.85
C VAL A 96 -8.01 -12.04 -14.42
N GLU A 97 -8.43 -12.83 -13.42
CA GLU A 97 -8.25 -12.60 -11.98
C GLU A 97 -8.65 -13.88 -11.23
N ILE A 98 -7.80 -14.40 -10.33
CA ILE A 98 -8.16 -15.46 -9.39
C ILE A 98 -8.33 -14.83 -8.01
N LYS A 99 -9.51 -14.95 -7.43
CA LYS A 99 -9.70 -14.65 -6.01
C LYS A 99 -8.98 -15.72 -5.18
N ARG A 100 -7.95 -15.31 -4.44
CA ARG A 100 -7.25 -16.16 -3.46
C ARG A 100 -7.59 -15.74 -2.05
N ARG A 101 -7.29 -16.63 -1.11
CA ARG A 101 -7.58 -16.43 0.31
C ARG A 101 -6.44 -16.97 1.17
N ILE A 102 -6.00 -16.17 2.14
CA ILE A 102 -5.22 -16.63 3.29
C ILE A 102 -6.22 -16.90 4.40
N TYR A 103 -6.27 -18.15 4.88
CA TYR A 103 -7.28 -18.57 5.85
C TYR A 103 -6.67 -19.43 6.95
N THR A 104 -6.95 -19.07 8.20
CA THR A 104 -6.63 -19.89 9.38
C THR A 104 -7.82 -19.89 10.33
N ILE A 105 -8.00 -21.00 11.05
CA ILE A 105 -8.98 -21.11 12.13
C ILE A 105 -8.36 -21.94 13.24
N ASP A 106 -8.52 -21.48 14.48
CA ASP A 106 -8.17 -22.27 15.64
C ASP A 106 -9.30 -23.26 15.95
N THR A 107 -9.02 -24.55 15.76
CA THR A 107 -10.00 -25.62 16.01
C THR A 107 -10.37 -25.78 17.49
N SER A 108 -9.53 -25.29 18.41
CA SER A 108 -9.81 -25.31 19.85
C SER A 108 -10.61 -24.10 20.30
N HIS A 109 -10.55 -23.00 19.56
CA HIS A 109 -11.24 -21.76 19.89
C HIS A 109 -11.75 -21.06 18.62
N SER A 110 -12.94 -21.44 18.15
CA SER A 110 -13.49 -20.99 16.85
C SER A 110 -13.68 -19.48 16.72
N GLY A 111 -13.62 -18.72 17.82
CA GLY A 111 -13.56 -17.26 17.81
C GLY A 111 -12.20 -16.69 17.37
N ILE A 112 -11.20 -17.54 17.10
CA ILE A 112 -9.89 -17.16 16.61
C ILE A 112 -9.73 -17.64 15.17
N TYR A 113 -9.78 -16.70 14.23
CA TYR A 113 -9.66 -17.01 12.81
C TYR A 113 -9.18 -15.81 12.00
N PHE A 114 -8.58 -16.10 10.87
CA PHE A 114 -8.12 -15.12 9.90
C PHE A 114 -8.68 -15.49 8.54
N ASP A 115 -9.29 -14.54 7.83
CA ASP A 115 -9.88 -14.76 6.51
C ASP A 115 -9.65 -13.53 5.63
N PHE A 116 -8.59 -13.56 4.83
CA PHE A 116 -8.20 -12.44 3.98
C PHE A 116 -8.23 -12.84 2.50
N GLU A 117 -9.11 -12.20 1.73
CA GLU A 117 -9.19 -12.38 0.28
C GLU A 117 -8.28 -11.39 -0.45
N TYR A 118 -7.68 -11.80 -1.56
CA TYR A 118 -6.89 -10.92 -2.43
C TYR A 118 -6.96 -11.35 -3.91
N PRO A 119 -6.77 -10.41 -4.85
CA PRO A 119 -6.71 -10.72 -6.26
C PRO A 119 -5.32 -11.27 -6.65
N ASP A 120 -5.30 -12.45 -7.26
CA ASP A 120 -4.12 -13.05 -7.88
C ASP A 120 -4.24 -12.92 -9.40
N PHE A 121 -3.41 -12.05 -9.97
CA PHE A 121 -3.33 -11.82 -11.39
C PHE A 121 -2.19 -12.66 -11.95
N CYS A 122 -2.54 -13.66 -12.76
CA CYS A 122 -1.55 -14.53 -13.41
C CYS A 122 -0.79 -13.82 -14.56
N ASN A 123 -1.26 -12.63 -14.97
CA ASN A 123 -0.61 -11.85 -16.02
C ASN A 123 0.68 -11.21 -15.52
N THR A 124 1.72 -11.40 -16.32
CA THR A 124 3.06 -10.78 -16.29
C THR A 124 3.12 -9.36 -15.73
N ASP A 125 2.24 -8.45 -16.18
CA ASP A 125 2.32 -7.03 -15.84
C ASP A 125 1.80 -6.68 -14.44
N VAL A 126 1.00 -7.55 -13.84
CA VAL A 126 0.26 -7.27 -12.59
C VAL A 126 0.61 -8.25 -11.48
N ILE A 127 1.32 -9.34 -11.78
CA ILE A 127 1.74 -10.35 -10.80
C ILE A 127 2.52 -9.74 -9.63
N ILE A 128 3.35 -8.71 -9.88
CA ILE A 128 4.09 -8.01 -8.82
C ILE A 128 3.11 -7.36 -7.83
N ALA A 129 2.00 -6.80 -8.31
CA ALA A 129 0.97 -6.22 -7.45
C ALA A 129 0.29 -7.30 -6.59
N SER A 130 -0.07 -8.45 -7.18
CA SER A 130 -0.63 -9.58 -6.43
C SER A 130 0.32 -10.10 -5.36
N LYS A 131 1.62 -10.17 -5.64
CA LYS A 131 2.63 -10.56 -4.65
C LYS A 131 2.79 -9.54 -3.53
N ASN A 132 2.71 -8.25 -3.84
CA ASN A 132 2.71 -7.20 -2.83
C ASN A 132 1.49 -7.30 -1.90
N ILE A 133 0.31 -7.56 -2.46
CA ILE A 133 -0.92 -7.73 -1.68
C ILE A 133 -0.88 -9.02 -0.86
N GLU A 134 -0.41 -10.14 -1.43
CA GLU A 134 -0.23 -11.42 -0.73
C GLU A 134 0.72 -11.26 0.47
N ALA A 135 1.85 -10.59 0.28
CA ALA A 135 2.79 -10.30 1.36
C ALA A 135 2.18 -9.42 2.45
N TRP A 136 1.41 -8.40 2.08
CA TRP A 136 0.67 -7.60 3.06
C TRP A 136 -0.36 -8.45 3.84
N GLY A 137 -1.07 -9.36 3.17
CA GLY A 137 -1.97 -10.31 3.83
C GLY A 137 -1.25 -11.23 4.83
N ASN A 138 -0.03 -11.68 4.51
CA ASN A 138 0.79 -12.48 5.43
C ASN A 138 1.27 -11.67 6.64
N GLU A 139 1.63 -10.39 6.46
CA GLU A 139 1.97 -9.51 7.59
C GLU A 139 0.78 -9.28 8.53
N LEU A 140 -0.43 -9.14 7.97
CA LEU A 140 -1.66 -9.09 8.76
C LEU A 140 -1.90 -10.39 9.52
N LEU A 141 -1.65 -11.55 8.89
CA LEU A 141 -1.76 -12.86 9.55
C LEU A 141 -0.77 -13.01 10.70
N GLU A 142 0.48 -12.57 10.52
CA GLU A 142 1.51 -12.61 11.56
C GLU A 142 1.11 -11.72 12.75
N SER A 143 0.68 -10.49 12.49
CA SER A 143 0.19 -9.58 13.52
C SER A 143 -1.04 -10.15 14.25
N HIS A 144 -2.00 -10.72 13.51
CA HIS A 144 -3.18 -11.37 14.06
C HIS A 144 -2.81 -12.55 14.97
N THR A 145 -1.88 -13.40 14.52
CA THR A 145 -1.43 -14.57 15.28
C THR A 145 -0.77 -14.14 16.58
N SER A 146 0.11 -13.13 16.54
CA SER A 146 0.75 -12.59 17.74
C SER A 146 -0.27 -12.00 18.73
N THR A 147 -1.26 -11.25 18.26
CA THR A 147 -2.34 -10.73 19.11
C THR A 147 -3.18 -11.85 19.71
N ALA A 148 -3.53 -12.87 18.92
CA ALA A 148 -4.31 -14.01 19.40
C ALA A 148 -3.57 -14.80 20.49
N GLU A 149 -2.26 -15.00 20.34
CA GLU A 149 -1.42 -15.63 21.36
C GLU A 149 -1.35 -14.80 22.65
N SER A 150 -1.17 -13.48 22.53
CA SER A 150 -1.19 -12.57 23.69
C SER A 150 -2.52 -12.63 24.42
N ASN A 151 -3.64 -12.54 23.70
CA ASN A 151 -4.97 -12.58 24.30
C ASN A 151 -5.29 -13.92 24.99
N LYS A 152 -4.82 -15.04 24.42
CA LYS A 152 -4.93 -16.35 25.07
C LYS A 152 -4.14 -16.39 26.37
N LYS A 153 -2.91 -15.87 26.36
CA LYS A 153 -2.07 -15.81 27.55
C LYS A 153 -2.71 -14.96 28.64
N ASP A 154 -3.20 -13.78 28.29
CA ASP A 154 -3.86 -12.88 29.23
C ASP A 154 -5.13 -13.51 29.83
N ALA A 155 -5.89 -14.27 29.04
CA ALA A 155 -7.05 -15.01 29.54
C ALA A 155 -6.65 -16.07 30.58
N VAL A 156 -5.55 -16.79 30.36
CA VAL A 156 -5.03 -17.76 31.34
C VAL A 156 -4.52 -17.05 32.60
N ASP A 157 -3.72 -16.00 32.44
CA ASP A 157 -3.07 -15.29 33.55
C ASP A 157 -4.08 -14.57 34.47
N ASN A 158 -5.23 -14.16 33.93
CA ASN A 158 -6.28 -13.45 34.68
C ASN A 158 -7.50 -14.33 35.02
N GLU A 159 -7.41 -15.65 34.83
CA GLU A 159 -8.52 -16.60 35.01
C GLU A 159 -9.80 -16.19 34.25
N GLY A 160 -9.62 -15.49 33.12
CA GLY A 160 -10.66 -14.96 32.26
C GLY A 160 -10.96 -15.87 31.06
N GLY A 161 -12.03 -15.56 30.34
CA GLY A 161 -12.34 -16.21 29.06
C GLY A 161 -11.68 -15.51 27.88
N CYS A 162 -11.11 -16.26 26.93
CA CYS A 162 -10.68 -15.68 25.66
C CYS A 162 -11.92 -15.36 24.81
N LEU A 163 -12.17 -14.07 24.55
CA LEU A 163 -13.32 -13.60 23.76
C LEU A 163 -13.16 -13.83 22.24
N GLY A 164 -12.02 -14.39 21.83
CA GLY A 164 -11.66 -14.59 20.43
C GLY A 164 -10.76 -13.48 19.89
N THR A 165 -10.28 -13.65 18.66
CA THR A 165 -9.45 -12.67 17.95
C THR A 165 -9.59 -12.98 16.46
N TYR A 166 -10.15 -12.08 15.66
CA TYR A 166 -10.37 -12.36 14.25
C TYR A 166 -10.08 -11.18 13.34
N LEU A 167 -9.80 -11.49 12.07
CA LEU A 167 -9.69 -10.53 10.99
C LEU A 167 -10.33 -11.11 9.72
N ILE A 168 -11.21 -10.33 9.12
CA ILE A 168 -11.83 -10.60 7.82
C ILE A 168 -11.46 -9.45 6.87
N GLY A 169 -10.76 -9.76 5.78
CA GLY A 169 -10.46 -8.82 4.70
C GLY A 169 -11.19 -9.20 3.42
N ARG A 170 -11.91 -8.24 2.84
CA ARG A 170 -12.58 -8.37 1.54
C ARG A 170 -12.15 -7.25 0.62
N TYR A 171 -11.92 -7.58 -0.65
CA TYR A 171 -11.43 -6.61 -1.62
C TYR A 171 -12.45 -6.35 -2.73
N GLU A 172 -12.32 -5.18 -3.34
CA GLU A 172 -12.96 -4.77 -4.58
C GLU A 172 -11.90 -4.12 -5.49
N VAL A 173 -11.85 -4.54 -6.75
CA VAL A 173 -10.97 -3.90 -7.75
C VAL A 173 -11.72 -2.70 -8.33
N ASN A 174 -11.30 -1.49 -7.96
CA ASN A 174 -11.94 -0.25 -8.38
C ASN A 174 -11.53 0.17 -9.79
N ARG A 175 -10.27 -0.07 -10.16
CA ARG A 175 -9.74 0.18 -11.50
C ARG A 175 -8.63 -0.79 -11.82
N ARG A 176 -8.66 -1.29 -13.05
CA ARG A 176 -7.58 -2.10 -13.62
C ARG A 176 -7.52 -1.90 -15.12
N ASP A 177 -6.40 -1.37 -15.57
CA ASP A 177 -6.06 -1.20 -16.99
C ASP A 177 -4.56 -1.48 -17.20
N ALA A 178 -3.99 -1.05 -18.33
CA ALA A 178 -2.57 -1.25 -18.63
C ALA A 178 -1.63 -0.40 -17.74
N CYS A 179 -2.15 0.66 -17.12
CA CYS A 179 -1.39 1.68 -16.42
C CYS A 179 -1.52 1.55 -14.90
N VAL A 180 -2.71 1.21 -14.40
CA VAL A 180 -3.02 1.25 -12.96
C VAL A 180 -3.83 0.05 -12.48
N LEU A 181 -3.55 -0.37 -11.25
CA LEU A 181 -4.41 -1.23 -10.44
C LEU A 181 -4.76 -0.48 -9.15
N SER A 182 -6.05 -0.34 -8.86
CA SER A 182 -6.57 0.24 -7.61
C SER A 182 -7.52 -0.76 -6.95
N VAL A 183 -7.21 -1.14 -5.71
CA VAL A 183 -7.95 -2.15 -4.95
C VAL A 183 -8.34 -1.59 -3.59
N ARG A 184 -9.64 -1.53 -3.30
CA ARG A 184 -10.21 -1.21 -2.00
C ARG A 184 -10.33 -2.47 -1.16
N TYR A 185 -10.04 -2.34 0.13
CA TYR A 185 -10.26 -3.36 1.14
C TYR A 185 -11.23 -2.86 2.20
N THR A 186 -12.24 -3.66 2.53
CA THR A 186 -12.96 -3.56 3.80
C THR A 186 -12.38 -4.60 4.74
N ILE A 187 -11.81 -4.16 5.86
CA ILE A 187 -11.28 -5.01 6.91
C ILE A 187 -12.20 -4.89 8.13
N GLN A 188 -12.60 -6.02 8.67
CA GLN A 188 -13.32 -6.11 9.93
C GLN A 188 -12.52 -7.02 10.85
N GLY A 189 -12.45 -6.69 12.13
CA GLY A 189 -11.73 -7.54 13.06
C GLY A 189 -12.09 -7.30 14.51
N TYR A 190 -11.51 -8.13 15.37
CA TYR A 190 -11.59 -8.03 16.80
C TYR A 190 -10.25 -8.42 17.37
N LEU A 191 -9.61 -7.49 18.08
CA LEU A 191 -8.28 -7.68 18.69
C LEU A 191 -8.37 -7.97 20.18
N GLY A 192 -9.58 -8.19 20.73
CA GLY A 192 -9.85 -8.18 22.17
C GLY A 192 -10.51 -6.87 22.64
N GLY A 193 -10.97 -6.83 23.89
CA GLY A 193 -11.62 -5.65 24.47
C GLY A 193 -13.14 -5.59 24.23
N ALA A 194 -13.71 -4.39 24.28
CA ALA A 194 -15.17 -4.20 24.35
C ALA A 194 -15.90 -4.36 23.00
N HIS A 195 -15.24 -4.07 21.86
CA HIS A 195 -15.86 -4.11 20.54
C HIS A 195 -14.86 -4.47 19.43
N GLY A 196 -15.38 -4.90 18.29
CA GLY A 196 -14.61 -5.05 17.06
C GLY A 196 -14.30 -3.70 16.39
N TYR A 197 -13.57 -3.76 15.29
CA TYR A 197 -13.26 -2.60 14.47
C TYR A 197 -13.59 -2.90 13.01
N ARG A 198 -13.83 -1.82 12.26
CA ARG A 198 -13.93 -1.84 10.81
C ARG A 198 -13.04 -0.72 10.28
N GLU A 199 -12.27 -1.03 9.25
CA GLU A 199 -11.45 -0.05 8.55
C GLU A 199 -11.53 -0.26 7.04
N THR A 200 -11.31 0.82 6.29
CA THR A 200 -11.08 0.76 4.85
C THR A 200 -9.61 0.97 4.59
N ARG A 201 -9.03 0.18 3.69
CA ARG A 201 -7.68 0.40 3.16
C ARG A 201 -7.70 0.39 1.65
N ALA A 202 -6.70 0.99 1.02
CA ALA A 202 -6.55 0.97 -0.42
C ALA A 202 -5.12 0.58 -0.80
N GLN A 203 -4.99 -0.20 -1.87
CA GLN A 203 -3.73 -0.59 -2.48
C GLN A 203 -3.75 -0.09 -3.93
N ASN A 204 -2.89 0.86 -4.25
CA ASN A 204 -2.78 1.45 -5.58
C ASN A 204 -1.40 1.17 -6.15
N PHE A 205 -1.35 0.75 -7.42
CA PHE A 205 -0.10 0.46 -8.13
C PHE A 205 -0.15 1.05 -9.53
N LEU A 206 0.91 1.74 -9.92
CA LEU A 206 1.25 1.89 -11.34
C LEU A 206 1.86 0.57 -11.82
N LEU A 207 1.53 0.17 -13.05
CA LEU A 207 1.92 -1.13 -13.60
C LEU A 207 3.08 -1.05 -14.59
N SER A 208 3.26 0.10 -15.26
CA SER A 208 4.33 0.30 -16.23
C SER A 208 4.92 1.72 -16.18
N PRO A 209 6.12 1.89 -15.60
CA PRO A 209 6.83 0.91 -14.79
C PRO A 209 6.11 0.63 -13.46
N PHE A 210 6.30 -0.57 -12.90
CA PHE A 210 5.64 -0.94 -11.64
C PHE A 210 6.05 0.01 -10.51
N SER A 211 5.11 0.49 -9.72
CA SER A 211 5.37 1.23 -8.48
C SER A 211 4.12 1.25 -7.60
N PRO A 212 4.23 1.03 -6.27
CA PRO A 212 3.17 1.45 -5.36
C PRO A 212 2.90 2.96 -5.56
N LEU A 213 1.62 3.32 -5.64
CA LEU A 213 1.17 4.69 -5.77
C LEU A 213 0.59 5.14 -4.42
N THR A 214 1.49 5.53 -3.53
CA THR A 214 1.18 6.15 -2.25
C THR A 214 0.90 7.65 -2.44
N LEU A 215 0.29 8.31 -1.43
CA LEU A 215 -0.04 9.73 -1.53
C LEU A 215 1.21 10.60 -1.67
N ASP A 216 2.27 10.31 -0.93
CA ASP A 216 3.56 11.00 -1.04
C ASP A 216 4.19 10.84 -2.44
N TYR A 217 3.98 9.70 -3.10
CA TYR A 217 4.46 9.48 -4.45
C TYR A 217 3.63 10.23 -5.50
N LEU A 218 2.32 10.35 -5.28
CA LEU A 218 1.39 11.10 -6.14
C LEU A 218 1.66 12.61 -6.13
N LEU A 219 1.99 13.19 -4.98
CA LEU A 219 2.13 14.63 -4.81
C LEU A 219 3.43 15.21 -5.41
N ILE A 220 3.37 16.45 -5.90
CA ILE A 220 4.55 17.16 -6.40
C ILE A 220 5.59 17.34 -5.27
N ASN A 221 5.13 17.73 -4.08
CA ASN A 221 5.92 17.90 -2.86
C ASN A 221 5.00 17.89 -1.62
N GLU A 222 5.58 17.90 -0.42
CA GLU A 222 4.83 17.89 0.85
C GLU A 222 3.94 19.14 1.04
N GLU A 223 4.34 20.30 0.51
CA GLU A 223 3.54 21.53 0.61
C GLU A 223 2.20 21.42 -0.13
N CYS A 224 2.11 20.56 -1.15
CA CYS A 224 0.86 20.26 -1.85
C CYS A 224 -0.17 19.56 -0.96
N LEU A 225 0.19 18.98 0.19
CA LEU A 225 -0.78 18.44 1.15
C LEU A 225 -1.72 19.52 1.69
N ILE A 226 -1.22 20.74 1.90
CA ILE A 226 -2.04 21.86 2.37
C ILE A 226 -3.08 22.23 1.32
N LYS A 227 -2.67 22.27 0.05
CA LYS A 227 -3.57 22.54 -1.08
C LYS A 227 -4.62 21.44 -1.24
N LEU A 228 -4.21 20.17 -1.13
CA LEU A 228 -5.10 19.02 -1.19
C LEU A 228 -6.12 19.04 -0.04
N SER A 229 -5.66 19.29 1.19
CA SER A 229 -6.52 19.44 2.37
C SER A 229 -7.56 20.55 2.17
N SER A 230 -7.15 21.72 1.67
CA SER A 230 -8.08 22.81 1.34
C SER A 230 -9.09 22.40 0.29
N LEU A 231 -8.64 21.79 -0.81
CA LEU A 231 -9.51 21.35 -1.90
C LEU A 231 -10.54 20.30 -1.43
N ILE A 232 -10.13 19.38 -0.56
CA ILE A 232 -11.01 18.39 0.06
C ILE A 232 -12.07 19.07 0.94
N ARG A 233 -11.70 20.07 1.76
CA ARG A 233 -12.66 20.81 2.58
C ARG A 233 -13.65 21.61 1.75
N ASP A 234 -13.17 22.28 0.69
CA ASP A 234 -14.03 23.00 -0.25
C ASP A 234 -15.04 22.06 -0.91
N ARG A 235 -14.59 20.83 -1.21
CA ARG A 235 -15.43 19.78 -1.77
C ARG A 235 -16.46 19.25 -0.77
N PHE A 236 -16.09 19.06 0.50
CA PHE A 236 -17.04 18.75 1.58
C PHE A 236 -18.10 19.86 1.72
N ALA A 237 -17.69 21.12 1.80
CA ALA A 237 -18.61 22.25 1.94
C ALA A 237 -19.64 22.34 0.80
N LYS A 238 -19.25 21.89 -0.41
CA LYS A 238 -20.11 21.89 -1.59
C LYS A 238 -21.01 20.67 -1.67
N ASP A 239 -20.46 19.48 -1.46
CA ASP A 239 -21.14 18.21 -1.80
C ASP A 239 -21.76 17.54 -0.57
N LEU A 240 -21.25 17.84 0.65
CA LEU A 240 -21.64 17.23 1.93
C LEU A 240 -21.62 18.27 3.07
N PRO A 241 -22.41 19.36 2.99
CA PRO A 241 -22.37 20.47 3.95
C PRO A 241 -22.72 20.08 5.39
N GLU A 242 -23.40 18.96 5.60
CA GLU A 242 -23.72 18.41 6.92
C GLU A 242 -22.49 17.93 7.73
N PHE A 243 -21.33 17.80 7.08
CA PHE A 243 -20.07 17.46 7.74
C PHE A 243 -19.31 18.69 8.25
N ASP A 244 -19.80 19.91 8.03
CA ASP A 244 -19.11 21.13 8.49
C ASP A 244 -18.94 21.16 10.02
N GLY A 245 -17.78 21.66 10.48
CA GLY A 245 -17.46 21.80 11.90
C GLY A 245 -16.07 21.29 12.30
N GLU A 246 -15.86 21.20 13.61
CA GLU A 246 -14.54 20.89 14.20
C GLU A 246 -14.00 19.51 13.77
N TRP A 247 -14.88 18.52 13.61
CA TRP A 247 -14.48 17.17 13.19
C TRP A 247 -13.91 17.17 11.78
N LEU A 248 -14.55 17.86 10.84
CA LEU A 248 -14.02 18.03 9.49
C LEU A 248 -12.67 18.72 9.52
N MET A 249 -12.51 19.79 10.31
CA MET A 249 -11.24 20.51 10.41
C MET A 249 -10.09 19.64 10.92
N SER A 250 -10.33 18.86 11.99
CA SER A 250 -9.35 17.92 12.56
C SER A 250 -9.06 16.74 11.62
N GLY A 251 -10.11 16.13 11.05
CA GLY A 251 -10.05 14.96 10.16
C GLY A 251 -9.50 15.23 8.76
N THR A 252 -9.22 16.50 8.44
CA THR A 252 -8.61 16.91 7.17
C THR A 252 -7.32 17.71 7.38
N THR A 253 -6.73 17.66 8.57
CA THR A 253 -5.34 18.14 8.77
C THR A 253 -4.38 17.38 7.85
N VAL A 254 -3.19 17.95 7.60
CA VAL A 254 -2.19 17.29 6.73
C VAL A 254 -1.83 15.89 7.24
N ASP A 255 -1.67 15.73 8.55
CA ASP A 255 -1.35 14.43 9.17
C ASP A 255 -2.50 13.43 9.00
N SER A 256 -3.75 13.89 9.13
CA SER A 256 -4.91 13.03 8.90
C SER A 256 -5.01 12.61 7.43
N ILE A 257 -4.86 13.56 6.49
CA ILE A 257 -4.94 13.32 5.04
C ILE A 257 -3.85 12.37 4.54
N VAL A 258 -2.64 12.43 5.09
CA VAL A 258 -1.55 11.49 4.74
C VAL A 258 -1.96 10.03 4.96
N SER A 259 -2.79 9.77 5.96
CA SER A 259 -3.30 8.43 6.29
C SER A 259 -4.65 8.10 5.66
N THR A 260 -5.33 9.06 5.02
CA THR A 260 -6.64 8.83 4.39
C THR A 260 -6.51 7.92 3.16
N PRO A 261 -7.15 6.74 3.15
CA PRO A 261 -7.16 5.87 2.00
C PRO A 261 -7.73 6.58 0.76
N PHE A 262 -7.16 6.31 -0.41
CA PHE A 262 -7.71 6.79 -1.67
C PHE A 262 -7.73 5.68 -2.71
N ILE A 263 -8.71 5.72 -3.61
CA ILE A 263 -8.81 4.84 -4.76
C ILE A 263 -8.76 5.65 -6.05
N ILE A 264 -8.29 5.03 -7.12
CA ILE A 264 -8.15 5.66 -8.42
C ILE A 264 -9.28 5.16 -9.28
N GLY A 265 -10.17 6.07 -9.67
CA GLY A 265 -11.23 5.82 -10.62
C GLY A 265 -10.80 6.18 -12.05
N ARG A 266 -11.76 6.09 -12.97
CA ARG A 266 -11.53 6.41 -14.38
C ARG A 266 -11.27 7.90 -14.64
N TYR A 267 -11.91 8.78 -13.87
CA TYR A 267 -11.91 10.23 -14.11
C TYR A 267 -11.35 11.05 -12.94
N GLY A 268 -10.76 10.40 -11.95
CA GLY A 268 -10.27 11.07 -10.76
C GLY A 268 -9.90 10.12 -9.64
N ILE A 269 -9.66 10.70 -8.47
CA ILE A 269 -9.27 10.02 -7.24
C ILE A 269 -10.35 10.25 -6.19
N SER A 270 -10.76 9.18 -5.50
CA SER A 270 -11.71 9.28 -4.38
C SER A 270 -11.01 8.99 -3.06
N PHE A 271 -11.05 9.95 -2.14
CA PHE A 271 -10.55 9.84 -0.78
C PHE A 271 -11.66 9.32 0.14
N ILE A 272 -11.37 8.31 0.94
CA ILE A 272 -12.34 7.59 1.77
C ILE A 272 -12.07 7.92 3.23
N PHE A 273 -12.99 8.65 3.87
CA PHE A 273 -12.82 9.06 5.26
C PHE A 273 -13.42 8.03 6.18
N ALA A 274 -12.63 7.57 7.15
CA ALA A 274 -13.08 6.57 8.11
C ALA A 274 -14.20 7.12 9.01
N GLU A 275 -14.99 6.22 9.59
CA GLU A 275 -15.88 6.58 10.70
C GLU A 275 -15.08 7.32 11.77
N TYR A 276 -15.68 8.35 12.36
CA TYR A 276 -15.04 9.23 13.34
C TYR A 276 -13.88 10.10 12.85
N GLN A 277 -13.52 10.04 11.56
CA GLN A 277 -12.47 10.91 11.04
C GLN A 277 -12.97 12.34 10.89
N VAL A 278 -14.08 12.55 10.17
CA VAL A 278 -14.63 13.87 9.84
C VAL A 278 -16.00 14.13 10.45
N ALA A 279 -16.64 13.12 11.02
CA ALA A 279 -17.92 13.24 11.72
C ALA A 279 -18.19 12.02 12.61
N GLY A 280 -19.20 12.10 13.49
CA GLY A 280 -19.62 10.98 14.32
C GLY A 280 -20.18 9.79 13.49
N TYR A 281 -20.12 8.59 14.07
CA TYR A 281 -20.51 7.31 13.42
C TYR A 281 -21.83 7.32 12.66
N ALA A 282 -22.85 8.05 13.14
CA ALA A 282 -24.16 8.12 12.50
C ALA A 282 -24.12 8.67 11.07
N LEU A 283 -23.11 9.48 10.73
CA LEU A 283 -22.90 10.03 9.39
C LEU A 283 -22.04 9.12 8.49
N GLY A 284 -21.53 8.01 9.02
CA GLY A 284 -20.83 6.98 8.26
C GLY A 284 -19.44 7.38 7.77
N SER A 285 -19.02 6.77 6.66
CA SER A 285 -17.72 6.98 6.00
C SER A 285 -17.91 7.70 4.67
N PRO A 286 -17.80 9.04 4.61
CA PRO A 286 -17.99 9.77 3.36
C PRO A 286 -16.80 9.58 2.41
N GLU A 287 -17.08 9.72 1.12
CA GLU A 287 -16.07 9.69 0.06
C GLU A 287 -16.05 11.01 -0.71
N ILE A 288 -14.85 11.57 -0.90
CA ILE A 288 -14.64 12.80 -1.65
C ILE A 288 -13.92 12.48 -2.95
N HIS A 289 -14.63 12.70 -4.06
CA HIS A 289 -14.08 12.56 -5.40
C HIS A 289 -13.48 13.87 -5.89
N LEU A 290 -12.26 13.81 -6.43
CA LEU A 290 -11.57 14.90 -7.10
C LEU A 290 -11.17 14.45 -8.50
N SER A 291 -11.54 15.22 -9.52
CA SER A 291 -11.14 14.92 -10.89
C SER A 291 -9.63 15.10 -11.10
N PHE A 292 -9.06 14.46 -12.11
CA PHE A 292 -7.65 14.68 -12.46
C PHE A 292 -7.34 16.14 -12.78
N TYR A 293 -8.31 16.86 -13.36
CA TYR A 293 -8.19 18.29 -13.64
C TYR A 293 -8.02 19.12 -12.35
N GLU A 294 -8.80 18.84 -11.31
CA GLU A 294 -8.72 19.54 -10.03
C GLU A 294 -7.42 19.25 -9.26
N LEU A 295 -6.80 18.09 -9.55
CA LEU A 295 -5.53 17.70 -8.97
C LEU A 295 -4.32 18.34 -9.69
N ASN A 296 -4.53 19.09 -10.77
CA ASN A 296 -3.46 19.81 -11.46
C ASN A 296 -2.77 20.81 -10.53
N GLY A 297 -1.43 20.77 -10.50
CA GLY A 297 -0.63 21.60 -9.59
C GLY A 297 -0.59 21.10 -8.14
N ILE A 298 -1.21 19.95 -7.86
CA ILE A 298 -1.12 19.22 -6.58
C ILE A 298 -0.42 17.88 -6.81
N ALA A 299 -0.91 17.08 -7.76
CA ALA A 299 -0.31 15.80 -8.15
C ALA A 299 0.71 15.98 -9.28
N LYS A 300 1.67 15.06 -9.36
CA LYS A 300 2.73 15.05 -10.38
C LYS A 300 2.10 14.96 -11.79
N PRO A 301 2.40 15.90 -12.71
CA PRO A 301 1.80 15.91 -14.05
C PRO A 301 2.02 14.63 -14.84
N GLU A 302 3.19 14.00 -14.70
CA GLU A 302 3.52 12.75 -15.36
C GLU A 302 2.69 11.56 -14.85
N ILE A 303 2.28 11.57 -13.57
CA ILE A 303 1.39 10.55 -13.02
C ILE A 303 -0.04 10.83 -13.46
N LEU A 304 -0.52 12.07 -13.36
CA LEU A 304 -1.88 12.43 -13.80
C LEU A 304 -2.09 12.09 -15.28
N LYS A 305 -1.10 12.39 -16.14
CA LYS A 305 -1.15 12.03 -17.55
C LYS A 305 -1.31 10.53 -17.75
N LEU A 306 -0.54 9.72 -17.02
CA LEU A 306 -0.63 8.26 -17.10
C LEU A 306 -1.97 7.71 -16.57
N LEU A 307 -2.59 8.38 -15.60
CA LEU A 307 -3.89 8.00 -15.06
C LEU A 307 -5.08 8.45 -15.93
N ASP A 308 -4.93 9.55 -16.67
CA ASP A 308 -5.94 10.15 -17.55
C ASP A 308 -5.83 9.67 -19.01
N GLU A 309 -4.79 8.88 -19.33
CA GLU A 309 -4.64 8.23 -20.63
C GLU A 309 -5.68 7.10 -20.79
N ASP A 310 -6.78 7.44 -21.47
CA ASP A 310 -7.73 6.57 -22.16
C ASP A 310 -7.72 6.87 -23.67
#